data_AF-A0A817M9C6-F1
#
_entry.id   AF-A0A817M9C6-F1
#
_cell.length_a   1.000
_cell.length_b   1.000
_cell.length_c   1.000
_cell.angle_alpha   90.00
_cell.angle_beta   90.00
_cell.angle_gamma   90.00
#
_symmetry.space_group_name_H-M   'P 1'
#
loop_
_entity.id
_entity.type
_entity.pdbx_description
1 polymer ?
#
loop_
_entity_poly.entity_id
_entity_poly.type
_entity_poly.pdbx_seq_one_letter_code
_entity_poly.pdbx_strand_id
1 'polypeptide(L)'
;MSCSLFCKLAFLLRQKFSAFGNDVSITVRCLKVLVRAIDVSSVMKNSQEMVRASLLPLFNNIAEDLNQTVQNLEQRRYSNIKGTLQRGTTSLAYIHMVLLPVLSSLLDHLGKNNYGVDVFENEIQLAGYKILNALWIMGTKGRQFVDREWIIDELNRHRPLVGDCLSSFASCFPVAFFEPEFNGNNKNASNVSQLSPEAHDVMTNISRTIPNLKKLIADIEEHADSQVKYEDAPYVVEVILPCLCSYLSYWWSMGPEKVKQITEPQITNVTANHMNSVLGSVLKLINNNIDAIEAPWMKRIAALISLLQHGFENNEDLIAVNAFGIVLNLDTEAKHSLIVTDSTRMIDPHRKSSVMNTIDSSSGPYLPLSFISITTAT
;
A
#
# COMPACT_ATOMS: atom_id res chain seq x y z
N MET A 1 26.54 2.83 1.77
CA MET A 1 26.81 2.06 0.53
C MET A 1 25.56 1.38 -0.03
N SER A 2 24.75 0.68 0.78
CA SER A 2 23.56 -0.05 0.31
C SER A 2 22.50 0.83 -0.38
N CYS A 3 22.22 2.03 0.13
CA CYS A 3 21.27 2.96 -0.52
C CYS A 3 21.75 3.43 -1.90
N SER A 4 23.05 3.72 -2.05
CA SER A 4 23.62 4.14 -3.33
C SER A 4 23.59 2.99 -4.35
N LEU A 5 23.88 1.76 -3.91
CA LEU A 5 23.76 0.56 -4.74
C LEU A 5 22.31 0.36 -5.21
N PHE A 6 21.34 0.48 -4.31
CA PHE A 6 19.92 0.40 -4.63
C PHE A 6 19.52 1.45 -5.68
N CYS A 7 19.84 2.73 -5.47
CA CYS A 7 19.48 3.79 -6.42
C CYS A 7 20.12 3.59 -7.80
N LYS A 8 21.38 3.15 -7.85
CA LYS A 8 22.08 2.85 -9.11
C LYS A 8 21.47 1.66 -9.85
N LEU A 9 21.13 0.58 -9.13
CA LEU A 9 20.50 -0.59 -9.73
C LEU A 9 19.08 -0.28 -10.23
N ALA A 10 18.30 0.47 -9.44
CA ALA A 10 16.97 0.94 -9.84
C ALA A 10 17.03 1.83 -11.09
N PHE A 11 18.02 2.73 -11.14
CA PHE A 11 18.26 3.59 -12.30
C PHE A 11 18.68 2.80 -13.55
N LEU A 12 19.56 1.81 -13.40
CA LEU A 12 19.96 0.92 -14.50
C LEU A 12 18.76 0.14 -15.04
N LEU A 13 17.93 -0.41 -14.15
CA LEU A 13 16.71 -1.14 -14.52
C LEU A 13 15.72 -0.23 -15.25
N ARG A 14 15.58 1.03 -14.82
CA ARG A 14 14.79 2.04 -15.52
C ARG A 14 15.31 2.30 -16.93
N GLN A 15 16.62 2.49 -17.11
CA GLN A 15 17.21 2.81 -18.41
C GLN A 15 17.22 1.62 -19.39
N LYS A 16 17.36 0.40 -18.87
CA LYS A 16 17.59 -0.81 -19.68
C LYS A 16 16.52 -1.87 -19.46
N PHE A 17 15.29 -1.47 -19.13
CA PHE A 17 14.18 -2.38 -18.83
C PHE A 17 14.02 -3.52 -19.87
N SER A 18 14.04 -3.19 -21.17
CA SER A 18 13.91 -4.18 -22.24
C SER A 18 15.08 -5.18 -22.31
N ALA A 19 16.27 -4.81 -21.84
CA ALA A 19 17.44 -5.69 -21.84
C ALA A 19 17.40 -6.75 -20.74
N PHE A 20 16.64 -6.54 -19.66
CA PHE A 20 16.47 -7.53 -18.60
C PHE A 20 15.53 -8.67 -19.01
N GLY A 21 14.60 -8.45 -19.95
CA GLY A 21 13.72 -9.48 -20.49
C GLY A 21 13.03 -10.32 -19.39
N ASN A 22 13.32 -11.62 -19.36
CA ASN A 22 12.73 -12.56 -18.40
C ASN A 22 13.27 -12.40 -16.97
N ASP A 23 14.44 -11.77 -16.79
CA ASP A 23 15.09 -11.62 -15.49
C ASP A 23 14.57 -10.42 -14.67
N VAL A 24 13.59 -9.68 -15.21
CA VAL A 24 12.95 -8.55 -14.53
C VAL A 24 12.38 -8.98 -13.18
N SER A 25 11.67 -10.11 -13.11
CA SER A 25 11.07 -10.56 -11.85
C SER A 25 12.13 -10.88 -10.78
N ILE A 26 13.27 -11.43 -11.18
CA ILE A 26 14.36 -11.76 -10.25
C ILE A 26 15.02 -10.47 -9.78
N THR A 27 15.30 -9.54 -10.70
CA THR A 27 15.90 -8.24 -10.40
C THR A 27 15.04 -7.43 -9.44
N VAL A 28 13.72 -7.41 -9.64
CA VAL A 28 12.77 -6.75 -8.74
C VAL A 28 12.78 -7.39 -7.34
N ARG A 29 12.84 -8.72 -7.25
CA ARG A 29 12.98 -9.41 -5.95
C ARG A 29 14.29 -9.02 -5.25
N CYS A 30 15.39 -8.97 -5.99
CA CYS A 30 16.68 -8.53 -5.46
C CYS A 30 16.62 -7.08 -4.97
N LEU A 31 15.98 -6.18 -5.72
CA LEU A 31 15.76 -4.78 -5.30
C LEU A 31 14.95 -4.70 -4.00
N LYS A 32 13.88 -5.49 -3.87
CA LYS A 32 13.07 -5.54 -2.64
C LYS A 32 13.86 -6.05 -1.43
N VAL A 33 14.73 -7.05 -1.63
CA VAL A 33 15.63 -7.54 -0.58
C VAL A 33 16.67 -6.47 -0.22
N LEU A 34 17.24 -5.78 -1.22
CA LEU A 34 18.18 -4.69 -0.99
C LEU A 34 17.54 -3.56 -0.19
N VAL A 35 16.30 -3.17 -0.51
CA VAL A 35 15.55 -2.16 0.27
C VAL A 35 15.46 -2.54 1.74
N ARG A 36 15.07 -3.78 2.04
CA ARG A 36 14.98 -4.29 3.42
C ARG A 36 16.32 -4.38 4.12
N ALA A 37 17.39 -4.59 3.35
CA ALA A 37 18.77 -4.60 3.86
C ALA A 37 19.37 -3.19 4.02
N ILE A 38 18.68 -2.13 3.62
CA ILE A 38 19.08 -0.77 3.98
C ILE A 38 18.79 -0.62 5.47
N ASP A 39 19.85 -0.63 6.29
CA ASP A 39 19.77 -0.21 7.68
C ASP A 39 19.56 1.31 7.71
N VAL A 40 18.30 1.73 7.59
CA VAL A 40 17.93 3.14 7.57
C VAL A 40 18.27 3.79 8.93
N SER A 41 18.29 3.03 10.02
CA SER A 41 18.56 3.53 11.37
C SER A 41 19.98 4.02 11.59
N SER A 42 20.97 3.24 11.16
CA SER A 42 22.37 3.65 11.22
C SER A 42 22.70 4.73 10.19
N VAL A 43 22.04 4.70 9.02
CA VAL A 43 22.32 5.61 7.92
C VAL A 43 21.66 6.99 8.12
N MET A 44 20.43 7.07 8.65
CA MET A 44 19.75 8.35 8.92
C MET A 44 20.42 9.14 10.04
N LYS A 45 20.81 8.47 11.13
CA LYS A 45 21.45 9.13 12.27
C LYS A 45 22.80 9.77 11.93
N ASN A 46 23.53 9.21 10.96
CA ASN A 46 24.88 9.64 10.62
C ASN A 46 24.97 10.45 9.32
N SER A 47 24.00 10.35 8.41
CA SER A 47 24.13 10.84 7.03
C SER A 47 22.80 11.11 6.32
N GLN A 48 21.85 11.75 7.02
CA GLN A 48 20.51 12.05 6.51
C GLN A 48 20.51 12.78 5.15
N GLU A 49 21.32 13.82 5.00
CA GLU A 49 21.44 14.59 3.75
C GLU A 49 21.94 13.74 2.57
N MET A 50 22.91 12.85 2.81
CA MET A 50 23.45 12.00 1.74
C MET A 50 22.41 11.00 1.22
N VAL A 51 21.53 10.50 2.08
CA VAL A 51 20.45 9.61 1.63
C VAL A 51 19.38 10.38 0.88
N ARG A 52 18.98 11.55 1.35
CA ARG A 52 18.06 12.42 0.61
C ARG A 52 18.60 12.75 -0.77
N ALA A 53 19.87 13.13 -0.86
CA ALA A 53 20.53 13.39 -2.15
C ALA A 53 20.56 12.14 -3.05
N SER A 54 20.68 10.94 -2.47
CA SER A 54 20.66 9.68 -3.23
C SER A 54 19.24 9.27 -3.69
N LEU A 55 18.21 9.55 -2.89
CA LEU A 55 16.82 9.18 -3.13
C LEU A 55 16.07 10.21 -3.98
N LEU A 56 16.42 11.49 -3.91
CA LEU A 56 15.75 12.56 -4.64
C LEU A 56 15.67 12.30 -6.15
N PRO A 57 16.77 11.92 -6.86
CA PRO A 57 16.68 11.57 -8.28
C PRO A 57 15.76 10.37 -8.53
N LEU A 58 15.71 9.40 -7.61
CA LEU A 58 14.83 8.24 -7.73
C LEU A 58 13.36 8.67 -7.64
N PHE A 59 12.99 9.44 -6.62
CA PHE A 59 11.62 9.95 -6.47
C PHE A 59 11.20 10.86 -7.63
N ASN A 60 12.09 11.74 -8.11
CA ASN A 60 11.80 12.57 -9.27
C ASN A 60 11.58 11.74 -10.54
N ASN A 61 12.41 10.71 -10.78
CA ASN A 61 12.22 9.81 -11.91
C ASN A 61 10.90 9.04 -11.82
N ILE A 62 10.55 8.55 -10.64
CA ILE A 62 9.29 7.83 -10.39
C ILE A 62 8.09 8.75 -10.61
N ALA A 63 8.14 9.97 -10.08
CA ALA A 63 7.11 10.98 -10.25
C ALA A 63 6.92 11.32 -11.74
N GLU A 64 8.01 11.51 -12.48
CA GLU A 64 7.97 11.80 -13.91
C GLU A 64 7.38 10.64 -14.71
N ASP A 65 7.86 9.43 -14.47
CA ASP A 65 7.39 8.22 -15.18
C ASP A 65 5.89 7.99 -14.95
N LEU A 66 5.41 8.09 -13.71
CA LEU A 66 3.99 7.94 -13.37
C LEU A 66 3.12 9.05 -13.99
N ASN A 67 3.52 10.31 -13.88
CA ASN A 67 2.75 11.42 -14.45
C ASN A 67 2.70 11.33 -15.98
N GLN A 68 3.81 10.98 -16.64
CA GLN A 68 3.80 10.74 -18.08
C GLN A 68 2.91 9.56 -18.46
N THR A 69 2.89 8.47 -17.69
CA THR A 69 1.97 7.35 -17.95
C THR A 69 0.51 7.79 -17.82
N VAL A 70 0.15 8.54 -16.78
CA VAL A 70 -1.20 9.10 -16.60
C VAL A 70 -1.58 10.03 -17.75
N GLN A 71 -0.70 10.96 -18.13
CA GLN A 71 -0.95 11.85 -19.27
C GLN A 71 -1.10 11.08 -20.59
N ASN A 72 -0.30 10.03 -20.80
CA ASN A 72 -0.44 9.18 -21.98
C ASN A 72 -1.77 8.42 -21.98
N LEU A 73 -2.26 7.98 -20.82
CA LEU A 73 -3.57 7.36 -20.65
C LEU A 73 -4.70 8.35 -20.98
N GLU A 74 -4.66 9.55 -20.41
CA GLU A 74 -5.65 10.61 -20.65
C GLU A 74 -5.66 11.08 -22.12
N GLN A 75 -4.49 11.22 -22.74
CA GLN A 75 -4.34 11.64 -24.13
C GLN A 75 -4.48 10.48 -25.15
N ARG A 76 -4.82 9.27 -24.69
CA ARG A 76 -5.03 8.08 -25.52
C ARG A 76 -3.82 7.70 -26.40
N ARG A 77 -2.59 7.97 -25.92
CA ARG A 77 -1.32 7.70 -26.62
C ARG A 77 -0.83 6.27 -26.41
N TYR A 78 -1.61 5.30 -26.90
CA TYR A 78 -1.41 3.87 -26.60
C TYR A 78 -0.05 3.29 -27.07
N SER A 79 0.59 3.87 -28.09
CA SER A 79 1.92 3.45 -28.56
C SER A 79 3.03 3.64 -27.52
N ASN A 80 2.88 4.65 -26.64
CA ASN A 80 3.83 4.91 -25.55
C ASN A 80 3.60 3.91 -24.40
N ILE A 81 2.33 3.62 -24.12
CA ILE A 81 1.87 2.75 -23.04
C ILE A 81 2.26 1.29 -23.28
N LYS A 82 2.21 0.83 -24.54
CA LYS A 82 2.61 -0.54 -24.93
C LYS A 82 4.13 -0.77 -24.85
N GLY A 83 4.93 0.29 -24.72
CA GLY A 83 6.40 0.19 -24.71
C GLY A 83 7.03 -0.08 -26.08
N THR A 84 6.30 0.18 -27.18
CA THR A 84 6.81 0.01 -28.55
C THR A 84 7.77 1.13 -28.99
N LEU A 85 7.90 2.21 -28.22
CA LEU A 85 8.82 3.32 -28.46
C LEU A 85 10.09 3.21 -27.58
N GLN A 86 11.17 3.89 -27.99
CA GLN A 86 12.51 3.82 -27.35
C GLN A 86 12.56 4.21 -25.86
N ARG A 87 11.50 4.78 -25.26
CA ARG A 87 11.41 5.06 -23.82
C ARG A 87 10.45 4.08 -23.14
N GLY A 88 10.98 2.95 -22.68
CA GLY A 88 10.22 1.94 -21.94
C GLY A 88 9.72 2.35 -20.55
N THR A 89 10.13 3.53 -20.05
CA THR A 89 9.85 4.01 -18.68
C THR A 89 8.40 4.44 -18.45
N THR A 90 7.62 4.67 -19.52
CA THR A 90 6.20 5.03 -19.43
C THR A 90 5.27 3.86 -19.76
N SER A 91 5.83 2.67 -20.01
CA SER A 91 5.06 1.48 -20.36
C SER A 91 4.35 0.89 -19.14
N LEU A 92 3.12 0.39 -19.31
CA LEU A 92 2.39 -0.24 -18.20
C LEU A 92 3.14 -1.46 -17.65
N ALA A 93 3.82 -2.21 -18.50
CA ALA A 93 4.65 -3.33 -18.09
C ALA A 93 5.76 -2.88 -17.11
N TYR A 94 6.46 -1.78 -17.39
CA TYR A 94 7.46 -1.24 -16.46
C TYR A 94 6.82 -0.76 -15.16
N ILE A 95 5.72 0.00 -15.25
CA ILE A 95 5.04 0.55 -14.08
C ILE A 95 4.58 -0.57 -13.14
N HIS A 96 3.85 -1.56 -13.66
CA HIS A 96 3.25 -2.63 -12.87
C HIS A 96 4.29 -3.66 -12.38
N MET A 97 5.27 -4.02 -13.21
CA MET A 97 6.21 -5.10 -12.87
C MET A 97 7.42 -4.62 -12.06
N VAL A 98 7.82 -3.36 -12.21
CA VAL A 98 9.05 -2.82 -11.61
C VAL A 98 8.75 -1.67 -10.67
N LEU A 99 8.14 -0.59 -11.17
CA LEU A 99 8.03 0.64 -10.39
C LEU A 99 7.15 0.44 -9.15
N LEU A 100 5.93 -0.06 -9.30
CA LEU A 100 5.02 -0.24 -8.16
C LEU A 100 5.60 -1.21 -7.11
N PRO A 101 6.08 -2.43 -7.46
CA PRO A 101 6.57 -3.36 -6.44
C PRO A 101 7.83 -2.87 -5.70
N VAL A 102 8.71 -2.13 -6.38
CA VAL A 102 9.92 -1.55 -5.77
C VAL A 102 9.56 -0.34 -4.90
N LEU A 103 8.70 0.55 -5.40
CA LEU A 103 8.23 1.72 -4.67
C LEU A 103 7.46 1.33 -3.41
N SER A 104 6.49 0.40 -3.51
CA SER A 104 5.75 -0.10 -2.34
C SER A 104 6.69 -0.69 -1.30
N SER A 105 7.69 -1.46 -1.72
CA SER A 105 8.67 -2.03 -0.78
C SER A 105 9.53 -0.97 -0.10
N LEU A 106 9.90 0.09 -0.83
CA LEU A 106 10.67 1.21 -0.28
C LEU A 106 9.84 1.99 0.75
N LEU A 107 8.61 2.35 0.39
CA LEU A 107 7.70 3.08 1.26
C LEU A 107 7.31 2.26 2.50
N ASP A 108 7.00 0.97 2.35
CA ASP A 108 6.71 0.06 3.46
C ASP A 108 7.89 -0.04 4.43
N HIS A 109 9.12 -0.14 3.91
CA HIS A 109 10.32 -0.15 4.74
C HIS A 109 10.56 1.18 5.45
N LEU A 110 10.34 2.32 4.78
CA LEU A 110 10.48 3.64 5.39
C LEU A 110 9.41 3.90 6.45
N GLY A 111 8.16 3.50 6.21
CA GLY A 111 7.04 3.63 7.13
C GLY A 111 7.22 2.78 8.39
N LYS A 112 7.56 1.49 8.26
CA LYS A 112 7.81 0.59 9.40
C LYS A 112 8.92 1.06 10.33
N ASN A 113 9.91 1.75 9.79
CA ASN A 113 11.04 2.27 10.56
C ASN A 113 10.86 3.75 10.96
N ASN A 114 9.70 4.37 10.67
CA ASN A 114 9.38 5.77 10.98
C ASN A 114 10.33 6.82 10.36
N TYR A 115 11.00 6.50 9.25
CA TYR A 115 11.92 7.42 8.56
C TYR A 115 11.24 8.27 7.48
N GLY A 116 9.92 8.17 7.36
CA GLY A 116 9.14 8.97 6.42
C GLY A 116 9.34 10.48 6.63
N VAL A 117 9.25 10.94 7.89
CA VAL A 117 9.45 12.35 8.27
C VAL A 117 10.86 12.82 7.88
N ASP A 118 11.86 11.97 8.10
CA ASP A 118 13.25 12.29 7.79
C ASP A 118 13.54 12.32 6.29
N VAL A 119 12.84 11.55 5.46
CA VAL A 119 13.11 11.48 4.01
C VAL A 119 12.30 12.50 3.22
N PHE A 120 11.03 12.71 3.56
CA PHE A 120 10.11 13.56 2.80
C PHE A 120 10.19 15.03 3.21
N GLU A 121 11.24 15.71 2.73
CA GLU A 121 11.44 17.15 2.93
C GLU A 121 11.59 17.87 1.56
N ASN A 122 11.08 19.09 1.46
CA ASN A 122 11.26 19.99 0.31
C ASN A 122 10.92 19.32 -1.05
N GLU A 123 11.91 19.14 -1.94
CA GLU A 123 11.71 18.59 -3.29
C GLU A 123 11.26 17.13 -3.28
N ILE A 124 11.69 16.33 -2.30
CA ILE A 124 11.24 14.93 -2.17
C ILE A 124 9.76 14.91 -1.80
N GLN A 125 9.32 15.86 -0.96
CA GLN A 125 7.91 16.00 -0.60
C GLN A 125 7.06 16.40 -1.82
N LEU A 126 7.55 17.33 -2.66
CA LEU A 126 6.90 17.67 -3.94
C LEU A 126 6.80 16.47 -4.88
N ALA A 127 7.88 15.68 -5.00
CA ALA A 127 7.85 14.44 -5.78
C ALA A 127 6.86 13.43 -5.19
N GLY A 128 6.77 13.32 -3.86
CA GLY A 128 5.77 12.51 -3.16
C GLY A 128 4.34 12.91 -3.51
N TYR A 129 4.03 14.20 -3.51
CA TYR A 129 2.73 14.72 -3.93
C TYR A 129 2.39 14.39 -5.39
N LYS A 130 3.37 14.53 -6.30
CA LYS A 130 3.23 14.13 -7.71
C LYS A 130 2.95 12.63 -7.87
N ILE A 131 3.64 11.79 -7.10
CA ILE A 131 3.45 10.32 -7.09
C ILE A 131 2.05 9.98 -6.56
N LEU A 132 1.66 10.56 -5.42
CA LEU A 132 0.36 10.36 -4.81
C LEU A 132 -0.77 10.67 -5.79
N ASN A 133 -0.70 11.83 -6.46
CA ASN A 133 -1.68 12.24 -7.44
C ASN A 133 -1.78 11.24 -8.60
N ALA A 134 -0.64 10.84 -9.17
CA ALA A 134 -0.61 9.92 -10.30
C ALA A 134 -1.14 8.53 -9.95
N LEU A 135 -0.79 8.00 -8.77
CA LEU A 135 -1.29 6.71 -8.27
C LEU A 135 -2.79 6.77 -8.01
N TRP A 136 -3.29 7.85 -7.40
CA TRP A 136 -4.71 8.04 -7.13
C TRP A 136 -5.53 8.07 -8.42
N ILE A 137 -5.08 8.87 -9.40
CA ILE A 137 -5.69 8.99 -10.73
C ILE A 137 -5.72 7.61 -11.42
N MET A 138 -4.59 6.91 -11.45
CA MET A 138 -4.47 5.58 -12.06
C MET A 138 -5.36 4.52 -11.40
N GLY A 139 -5.48 4.54 -10.07
CA GLY A 139 -6.26 3.57 -9.31
C GLY A 139 -7.78 3.79 -9.37
N THR A 140 -8.23 5.05 -9.43
CA THR A 140 -9.66 5.41 -9.31
C THR A 140 -10.36 5.59 -10.66
N LYS A 141 -9.68 6.10 -11.68
CA LYS A 141 -10.30 6.46 -12.97
C LYS A 141 -10.20 5.37 -14.05
N GLY A 142 -10.04 4.09 -13.66
CA GLY A 142 -9.74 2.98 -14.58
C GLY A 142 -10.62 2.90 -15.85
N ARG A 143 -11.95 2.97 -15.72
CA ARG A 143 -12.88 2.94 -16.87
C ARG A 143 -13.00 4.28 -17.61
N GLN A 144 -12.51 5.38 -17.05
CA GLN A 144 -12.66 6.74 -17.62
C GLN A 144 -11.53 7.12 -18.58
N PHE A 145 -10.37 6.44 -18.51
CA PHE A 145 -9.22 6.77 -19.36
C PHE A 145 -9.30 6.22 -20.78
N VAL A 146 -9.86 5.03 -20.96
CA VAL A 146 -9.57 4.20 -22.14
C VAL A 146 -10.81 3.48 -22.63
N ASP A 147 -11.05 3.55 -23.95
CA ASP A 147 -12.12 2.80 -24.62
C ASP A 147 -11.66 1.39 -25.09
N ARG A 148 -10.36 1.07 -24.95
CA ARG A 148 -9.76 -0.21 -25.38
C ARG A 148 -9.76 -1.25 -24.26
N GLU A 149 -10.45 -2.35 -24.51
CA GLU A 149 -10.63 -3.48 -23.59
C GLU A 149 -9.33 -4.02 -22.99
N TRP A 150 -8.29 -4.28 -23.81
CA TRP A 150 -7.02 -4.83 -23.31
C TRP A 150 -6.29 -3.94 -22.29
N ILE A 151 -6.44 -2.61 -22.36
CA ILE A 151 -5.81 -1.69 -21.40
C ILE A 151 -6.62 -1.66 -20.12
N ILE A 152 -7.95 -1.69 -20.23
CA ILE A 152 -8.84 -1.81 -19.08
C ILE A 152 -8.53 -3.09 -18.32
N ASP A 153 -8.37 -4.21 -19.02
CA ASP A 153 -8.02 -5.50 -18.41
C ASP A 153 -6.67 -5.46 -17.71
N GLU A 154 -5.65 -4.89 -18.35
CA GLU A 154 -4.31 -4.73 -17.76
C GLU A 154 -4.32 -3.83 -16.51
N LEU A 155 -5.05 -2.70 -16.56
CA LEU A 155 -5.22 -1.81 -15.42
C LEU A 155 -6.02 -2.46 -14.29
N ASN A 156 -7.10 -3.18 -14.61
CA ASN A 156 -7.92 -3.90 -13.64
C ASN A 156 -7.10 -4.99 -12.94
N ARG A 157 -6.33 -5.77 -13.70
CA ARG A 157 -5.48 -6.85 -13.18
C ARG A 157 -4.44 -6.35 -12.18
N HIS A 158 -3.92 -5.15 -12.39
CA HIS A 158 -2.85 -4.57 -11.56
C HIS A 158 -3.32 -3.49 -10.60
N ARG A 159 -4.63 -3.16 -10.56
CA ARG A 159 -5.21 -2.19 -9.63
C ARG A 159 -4.85 -2.49 -8.17
N PRO A 160 -4.87 -3.74 -7.66
CA PRO A 160 -4.46 -4.02 -6.29
C PRO A 160 -3.01 -3.60 -5.98
N LEU A 161 -2.11 -3.63 -6.95
CA LEU A 161 -0.71 -3.19 -6.74
C LEU A 161 -0.63 -1.68 -6.54
N VAL A 162 -1.49 -0.90 -7.20
CA VAL A 162 -1.62 0.54 -6.98
C VAL A 162 -2.16 0.81 -5.58
N GLY A 163 -3.17 0.05 -5.15
CA GLY A 163 -3.70 0.11 -3.79
C GLY A 163 -2.67 -0.22 -2.71
N ASP A 164 -1.90 -1.29 -2.89
CA ASP A 164 -0.81 -1.67 -1.97
C ASP A 164 0.26 -0.55 -1.90
N CYS A 165 0.54 0.11 -3.03
CA CYS A 165 1.48 1.23 -3.10
C CYS A 165 0.96 2.47 -2.36
N LEU A 166 -0.29 2.85 -2.60
CA LEU A 166 -0.95 3.96 -1.91
C LEU A 166 -1.10 3.71 -0.41
N SER A 167 -1.36 2.46 -0.03
CA SER A 167 -1.39 2.02 1.37
C SER A 167 -0.03 2.15 2.04
N SER A 168 1.04 1.70 1.38
CA SER A 168 2.43 1.88 1.86
C SER A 168 2.85 3.35 1.88
N PHE A 169 2.35 4.16 0.95
CA PHE A 169 2.58 5.59 0.93
C PHE A 169 1.90 6.28 2.11
N ALA A 170 0.65 5.91 2.41
CA ALA A 170 -0.13 6.50 3.49
C ALA A 170 0.48 6.28 4.88
N SER A 171 1.17 5.14 5.10
CA SER A 171 1.87 4.87 6.35
C SER A 171 3.26 5.51 6.45
N CYS A 172 3.76 6.11 5.37
CA CYS A 172 5.10 6.67 5.30
C CYS A 172 5.10 8.19 5.11
N PHE A 173 4.09 8.77 4.49
CA PHE A 173 4.10 10.18 4.12
C PHE A 173 3.77 11.08 5.32
N PRO A 174 4.64 12.05 5.68
CA PRO A 174 4.51 12.80 6.93
C PRO A 174 3.53 13.98 6.85
N VAL A 175 2.67 14.03 5.83
CA VAL A 175 1.70 15.12 5.61
C VAL A 175 0.29 14.57 5.45
N ALA A 176 -0.68 15.22 6.11
CA ALA A 176 -2.07 14.80 6.14
C ALA A 176 -2.75 15.16 4.81
N PHE A 177 -2.53 14.32 3.79
CA PHE A 177 -3.00 14.61 2.43
C PHE A 177 -4.51 14.49 2.24
N PHE A 178 -5.25 13.81 3.14
CA PHE A 178 -6.71 13.82 3.15
C PHE A 178 -7.32 14.96 3.99
N GLU A 179 -6.49 15.72 4.71
CA GLU A 179 -6.92 16.82 5.58
C GLU A 179 -6.04 18.07 5.33
N PRO A 180 -6.10 18.67 4.13
CA PRO A 180 -5.23 19.77 3.74
C PRO A 180 -5.30 21.00 4.66
N GLU A 181 -6.42 21.17 5.36
CA GLU A 181 -6.66 22.22 6.36
C GLU A 181 -5.70 22.19 7.56
N PHE A 182 -5.18 21.03 7.95
CA PHE A 182 -4.24 20.92 9.08
C PHE A 182 -2.77 21.01 8.69
N ASN A 183 -2.47 21.02 7.38
CA ASN A 183 -1.07 21.03 6.92
C ASN A 183 -0.34 22.34 7.24
N GLY A 184 -1.05 23.44 7.46
CA GLY A 184 -0.46 24.70 7.95
C GLY A 184 0.09 24.61 9.38
N ASN A 185 -0.42 23.67 10.18
CA ASN A 185 0.02 23.44 11.56
C ASN A 185 1.13 22.37 11.65
N ASN A 186 1.33 21.60 10.59
CA ASN A 186 2.25 20.47 10.57
C ASN A 186 3.68 20.95 10.25
N LYS A 187 4.58 20.87 11.26
CA LYS A 187 6.00 21.23 11.11
C LYS A 187 6.74 20.42 10.03
N ASN A 188 6.24 19.22 9.71
CA ASN A 188 6.83 18.33 8.70
C ASN A 188 6.31 18.62 7.29
N ALA A 189 5.23 19.39 7.15
CA ALA A 189 4.78 19.89 5.86
C ALA A 189 5.68 21.07 5.48
N SER A 190 6.60 20.84 4.54
CA SER A 190 7.35 21.95 3.95
C SER A 190 6.37 22.87 3.22
N ASN A 191 6.68 24.16 3.11
CA ASN A 191 5.92 25.11 2.29
C ASN A 191 6.16 24.83 0.79
N VAL A 192 5.80 23.63 0.33
CA VAL A 192 6.06 23.13 -1.02
C VAL A 192 5.47 24.05 -2.08
N SER A 193 4.31 24.66 -1.81
CA SER A 193 3.66 25.62 -2.71
C SER A 193 4.46 26.90 -2.96
N GLN A 194 5.47 27.21 -2.14
CA GLN A 194 6.34 28.38 -2.29
C GLN A 194 7.68 28.03 -2.96
N LEU A 195 7.97 26.74 -3.19
CA LEU A 195 9.22 26.31 -3.81
C LEU A 195 9.31 26.73 -5.28
N SER A 196 8.20 26.64 -6.02
CA SER A 196 8.14 27.03 -7.43
C SER A 196 6.68 27.24 -7.90
N PRO A 197 6.45 27.99 -9.00
CA PRO A 197 5.11 28.11 -9.59
C PRO A 197 4.53 26.76 -10.03
N GLU A 198 5.37 25.82 -10.50
CA GLU A 198 4.94 24.46 -10.82
C GLU A 198 4.48 23.69 -9.58
N ALA A 199 5.13 23.91 -8.44
CA ALA A 199 4.74 23.29 -7.17
C ALA A 199 3.36 23.78 -6.71
N HIS A 200 3.04 25.07 -6.93
CA HIS A 200 1.71 25.61 -6.66
C HIS A 200 0.61 24.94 -7.50
N ASP A 201 0.87 24.73 -8.79
CA ASP A 201 -0.07 24.07 -9.70
C ASP A 201 -0.32 22.61 -9.29
N VAL A 202 0.74 21.89 -8.90
CA VAL A 202 0.64 20.52 -8.37
C VAL A 202 -0.27 20.46 -7.13
N MET A 203 -0.08 21.37 -6.17
CA MET A 203 -0.91 21.40 -4.96
C MET A 203 -2.39 21.73 -5.26
N THR A 204 -2.62 22.59 -6.25
CA THR A 204 -3.97 22.91 -6.73
C THR A 204 -4.63 21.71 -7.41
N ASN A 205 -3.88 20.96 -8.22
CA ASN A 205 -4.38 19.77 -8.89
C ASN A 205 -4.72 18.64 -7.90
N ILE A 206 -3.89 18.45 -6.87
CA ILE A 206 -4.11 17.46 -5.81
C ILE A 206 -5.40 17.74 -5.05
N SER A 207 -5.61 19.01 -4.68
CA SER A 207 -6.81 19.44 -3.96
C SER A 207 -8.11 19.21 -4.77
N ARG A 208 -8.02 19.12 -6.10
CA ARG A 208 -9.14 18.78 -6.98
C ARG A 208 -9.35 17.29 -7.16
N THR A 209 -8.29 16.52 -7.04
CA THR A 209 -8.25 15.10 -7.43
C THR A 209 -8.50 14.17 -6.25
N ILE A 210 -7.90 14.49 -5.10
CA ILE A 210 -8.00 13.68 -3.88
C ILE A 210 -9.15 14.23 -3.02
N PRO A 211 -10.15 13.40 -2.65
CA PRO A 211 -11.26 13.83 -1.80
C PRO A 211 -10.81 14.01 -0.34
N ASN A 212 -11.55 14.82 0.41
CA ASN A 212 -11.32 15.00 1.84
C ASN A 212 -11.68 13.73 2.63
N LEU A 213 -11.04 13.55 3.80
CA LEU A 213 -11.23 12.39 4.67
C LEU A 213 -12.71 12.10 4.97
N LYS A 214 -13.48 13.13 5.35
CA LYS A 214 -14.92 13.00 5.68
C LYS A 214 -15.74 12.47 4.51
N LYS A 215 -15.44 12.97 3.31
CA LYS A 215 -16.13 12.52 2.09
C LYS A 215 -15.77 11.06 1.79
N LEU A 216 -14.49 10.70 1.93
CA LEU A 216 -14.03 9.35 1.66
C LEU A 216 -14.64 8.31 2.60
N ILE A 217 -14.78 8.62 3.89
CA ILE A 217 -15.44 7.75 4.86
C ILE A 217 -16.93 7.61 4.52
N ALA A 218 -17.61 8.72 4.22
CA ALA A 218 -19.03 8.70 3.84
C ALA A 218 -19.27 7.88 2.57
N ASP A 219 -18.42 8.04 1.54
CA ASP A 219 -18.51 7.30 0.28
C ASP A 219 -18.34 5.77 0.52
N ILE A 220 -17.51 5.35 1.49
CA ILE A 220 -17.32 3.93 1.85
C ILE A 220 -18.50 3.40 2.66
N GLU A 221 -19.02 4.19 3.61
CA GLU A 221 -20.21 3.82 4.40
C GLU A 221 -21.43 3.64 3.48
N GLU A 222 -21.66 4.58 2.56
CA GLU A 222 -22.71 4.47 1.54
C GLU A 222 -22.51 3.24 0.64
N HIS A 223 -21.26 2.96 0.24
CA HIS A 223 -20.94 1.78 -0.55
C HIS A 223 -21.20 0.46 0.21
N ALA A 224 -20.89 0.43 1.51
CA ALA A 224 -21.15 -0.73 2.36
C ALA A 224 -22.64 -0.97 2.61
N ASP A 225 -23.43 0.11 2.70
CA ASP A 225 -24.88 0.04 2.92
C ASP A 225 -25.68 -0.24 1.65
N SER A 226 -25.18 0.15 0.48
CA SER A 226 -25.92 0.10 -0.79
C SER A 226 -26.04 -1.29 -1.44
N GLN A 227 -25.58 -2.37 -0.81
CA GLN A 227 -25.51 -3.74 -1.39
C GLN A 227 -24.87 -3.81 -2.79
N VAL A 228 -24.11 -2.78 -3.18
CA VAL A 228 -23.46 -2.70 -4.48
C VAL A 228 -22.43 -3.82 -4.57
N LYS A 229 -22.44 -4.56 -5.68
CA LYS A 229 -21.51 -5.65 -5.89
C LYS A 229 -20.11 -5.10 -6.10
N TYR A 230 -19.12 -5.88 -5.68
CA TYR A 230 -17.71 -5.59 -5.92
C TYR A 230 -17.39 -5.22 -7.38
N GLU A 231 -18.08 -5.85 -8.34
CA GLU A 231 -17.88 -5.66 -9.79
C GLU A 231 -18.17 -4.24 -10.27
N ASP A 232 -19.02 -3.51 -9.56
CA ASP A 232 -19.46 -2.16 -9.95
C ASP A 232 -18.44 -1.08 -9.54
N ALA A 233 -17.77 -1.25 -8.40
CA ALA A 233 -16.79 -0.30 -7.88
C ALA A 233 -15.57 -0.98 -7.24
N PRO A 234 -14.80 -1.78 -8.00
CA PRO A 234 -13.66 -2.52 -7.46
C PRO A 234 -12.54 -1.61 -6.91
N TYR A 235 -12.45 -0.36 -7.39
CA TYR A 235 -11.48 0.63 -6.91
C TYR A 235 -11.73 1.05 -5.45
N VAL A 236 -12.95 0.96 -4.94
CA VAL A 236 -13.26 1.26 -3.54
C VAL A 236 -12.54 0.26 -2.64
N VAL A 237 -12.67 -1.02 -2.96
CA VAL A 237 -12.11 -2.12 -2.18
C VAL A 237 -10.61 -2.32 -2.43
N GLU A 238 -10.15 -2.20 -3.67
CA GLU A 238 -8.77 -2.51 -4.04
C GLU A 238 -7.79 -1.34 -3.84
N VAL A 239 -8.28 -0.09 -3.80
CA VAL A 239 -7.41 1.11 -3.78
C VAL A 239 -7.73 2.02 -2.60
N ILE A 240 -8.97 2.49 -2.52
CA ILE A 240 -9.37 3.49 -1.53
C ILE A 240 -9.28 2.91 -0.12
N LEU A 241 -9.87 1.73 0.09
CA LEU A 241 -9.96 1.12 1.41
C LEU A 241 -8.58 0.76 1.99
N PRO A 242 -7.66 0.08 1.27
CA PRO A 242 -6.29 -0.16 1.76
C PRO A 242 -5.52 1.10 2.09
N CYS A 243 -5.71 2.17 1.29
CA CYS A 243 -5.08 3.46 1.52
C CYS A 243 -5.63 4.13 2.79
N LEU A 244 -6.97 4.15 2.94
CA LEU A 244 -7.64 4.76 4.07
C LEU A 244 -7.32 4.02 5.38
N CYS A 245 -7.31 2.70 5.39
CA CYS A 245 -6.94 1.92 6.59
C CYS A 245 -5.52 2.27 7.07
N SER A 246 -4.55 2.28 6.16
CA SER A 246 -3.17 2.65 6.51
C SER A 246 -3.03 4.11 6.93
N TYR A 247 -3.77 5.01 6.27
CA TYR A 247 -3.81 6.43 6.65
C TYR A 247 -4.35 6.60 8.06
N LEU A 248 -5.51 6.02 8.37
CA LEU A 248 -6.13 6.13 9.68
C LEU A 248 -5.26 5.52 10.78
N SER A 249 -4.69 4.33 10.56
CA SER A 249 -3.77 3.71 11.53
C SER A 249 -2.56 4.59 11.82
N TYR A 250 -1.96 5.21 10.79
CA TYR A 250 -0.80 6.09 10.96
C TYR A 250 -1.18 7.40 11.68
N TRP A 251 -2.18 8.13 11.19
CA TRP A 251 -2.55 9.45 11.71
C TRP A 251 -3.27 9.40 13.05
N TRP A 252 -3.96 8.30 13.38
CA TRP A 252 -4.51 8.12 14.73
C TRP A 252 -3.41 8.11 15.80
N SER A 253 -2.22 7.60 15.49
CA SER A 253 -1.09 7.64 16.43
C SER A 253 -0.67 9.08 16.80
N MET A 254 -0.96 10.03 15.91
CA MET A 254 -0.67 11.47 16.03
C MET A 254 -1.93 12.30 16.32
N GLY A 255 -3.07 11.64 16.59
CA GLY A 255 -4.37 12.27 16.75
C GLY A 255 -4.58 12.94 18.11
N PRO A 256 -5.65 13.76 18.24
CA PRO A 256 -5.95 14.51 19.46
C PRO A 256 -6.20 13.62 20.69
N GLU A 257 -6.60 12.36 20.49
CA GLU A 257 -6.83 11.39 21.58
C GLU A 257 -5.53 10.90 22.23
N LYS A 258 -4.43 10.82 21.46
CA LYS A 258 -3.11 10.42 21.98
C LYS A 258 -2.26 11.62 22.37
N VAL A 259 -2.36 12.72 21.65
CA VAL A 259 -1.61 13.96 21.94
C VAL A 259 -2.42 14.80 22.94
N LYS A 260 -2.35 14.46 24.23
CA LYS A 260 -3.03 15.19 25.33
C LYS A 260 -2.45 16.58 25.62
N GLN A 261 -1.52 17.10 24.83
CA GLN A 261 -0.88 18.39 25.08
C GLN A 261 -1.65 19.52 24.40
N ILE A 262 -2.41 20.27 25.22
CA ILE A 262 -3.26 21.43 24.85
C ILE A 262 -2.48 22.55 24.13
N THR A 263 -1.14 22.52 24.16
CA THR A 263 -0.25 23.57 23.66
C THR A 263 0.22 23.41 22.21
N GLU A 264 0.10 22.23 21.59
CA GLU A 264 0.53 22.04 20.19
C GLU A 264 -0.65 22.20 19.22
N PRO A 265 -0.44 22.86 18.07
CA PRO A 265 -1.50 23.06 17.09
C PRO A 265 -1.91 21.71 16.50
N GLN A 266 -3.21 21.47 16.39
CA GLN A 266 -3.76 20.21 15.89
C GLN A 266 -3.30 19.96 14.44
N ILE A 267 -2.70 18.78 14.20
CA ILE A 267 -2.16 18.37 12.89
C ILE A 267 -3.03 17.35 12.14
N THR A 268 -4.06 16.79 12.79
CA THR A 268 -5.05 15.86 12.20
C THR A 268 -6.33 15.82 13.03
N ASN A 269 -7.46 15.48 12.42
CA ASN A 269 -8.73 15.23 13.11
C ASN A 269 -9.12 13.74 13.08
N VAL A 270 -8.16 12.84 12.83
CA VAL A 270 -8.38 11.39 12.91
C VAL A 270 -8.66 10.98 14.36
N THR A 271 -9.76 10.26 14.57
CA THR A 271 -10.27 9.79 15.88
C THR A 271 -10.54 8.29 15.84
N ALA A 272 -10.71 7.67 17.01
CA ALA A 272 -11.13 6.27 17.09
C ALA A 272 -12.47 6.01 16.37
N ASN A 273 -13.39 6.97 16.41
CA ASN A 273 -14.68 6.86 15.74
C ASN A 273 -14.55 6.66 14.23
N HIS A 274 -13.63 7.40 13.56
CA HIS A 274 -13.41 7.24 12.12
C HIS A 274 -12.93 5.82 11.76
N MET A 275 -12.04 5.24 12.57
CA MET A 275 -11.57 3.88 12.34
C MET A 275 -12.66 2.84 12.60
N ASN A 276 -13.49 3.04 13.63
CA ASN A 276 -14.60 2.14 13.96
C ASN A 276 -15.65 2.12 12.85
N SER A 277 -15.98 3.30 12.31
CA SER A 277 -16.84 3.47 11.14
C SER A 277 -16.33 2.69 9.93
N VAL A 278 -15.04 2.85 9.59
CA VAL A 278 -14.42 2.14 8.46
C VAL A 278 -14.39 0.64 8.72
N LEU A 279 -14.00 0.20 9.91
CA LEU A 279 -14.00 -1.22 10.28
C LEU A 279 -15.41 -1.84 10.17
N GLY A 280 -16.44 -1.13 10.65
CA GLY A 280 -17.84 -1.55 10.49
C GLY A 280 -18.24 -1.69 9.03
N SER A 281 -17.86 -0.74 8.19
CA SER A 281 -18.11 -0.78 6.74
C SER A 281 -17.39 -1.94 6.07
N VAL A 282 -16.15 -2.22 6.47
CA VAL A 282 -15.39 -3.38 5.99
C VAL A 282 -16.07 -4.70 6.35
N LEU A 283 -16.50 -4.85 7.60
CA LEU A 283 -17.18 -6.06 8.06
C LEU A 283 -18.50 -6.27 7.32
N LYS A 284 -19.26 -5.20 7.07
CA LYS A 284 -20.47 -5.23 6.25
C LYS A 284 -20.17 -5.70 4.82
N LEU A 285 -19.12 -5.16 4.19
CA LEU A 285 -18.70 -5.55 2.85
C LEU A 285 -18.33 -7.04 2.76
N ILE A 286 -17.60 -7.55 3.76
CA ILE A 286 -17.30 -8.99 3.84
C ILE A 286 -18.60 -9.77 3.98
N ASN A 287 -19.46 -9.41 4.94
CA ASN A 287 -20.71 -10.11 5.24
C ASN A 287 -21.63 -10.19 4.01
N ASN A 288 -21.70 -9.13 3.22
CA ASN A 288 -22.52 -9.09 2.01
C ASN A 288 -21.99 -9.97 0.86
N ASN A 289 -20.74 -10.44 0.93
CA ASN A 289 -20.07 -11.17 -0.15
C ASN A 289 -19.48 -12.52 0.31
N ILE A 290 -19.91 -13.07 1.46
CA ILE A 290 -19.40 -14.36 2.00
C ILE A 290 -19.60 -15.52 1.00
N ASP A 291 -20.69 -15.50 0.22
CA ASP A 291 -21.01 -16.57 -0.73
C ASP A 291 -20.21 -16.51 -2.06
N ALA A 292 -19.28 -15.55 -2.19
CA ALA A 292 -18.48 -15.39 -3.41
C ALA A 292 -17.39 -16.47 -3.51
N ILE A 293 -17.51 -17.34 -4.53
CA ILE A 293 -16.68 -18.54 -4.72
C ILE A 293 -15.18 -18.21 -4.96
N GLU A 294 -14.85 -17.07 -5.56
CA GLU A 294 -13.47 -16.60 -5.75
C GLU A 294 -13.33 -15.08 -5.52
N ALA A 295 -12.97 -14.69 -4.29
CA ALA A 295 -12.77 -13.29 -3.93
C ALA A 295 -11.35 -13.02 -3.38
N PRO A 296 -10.33 -12.85 -4.25
CA PRO A 296 -8.97 -12.48 -3.82
C PRO A 296 -8.92 -11.19 -3.00
N TRP A 297 -9.88 -10.28 -3.23
CA TRP A 297 -10.02 -9.04 -2.48
C TRP A 297 -10.39 -9.27 -1.00
N MET A 298 -11.16 -10.32 -0.66
CA MET A 298 -11.53 -10.64 0.72
C MET A 298 -10.29 -11.02 1.56
N LYS A 299 -9.36 -11.80 1.00
CA LYS A 299 -8.07 -12.12 1.65
C LYS A 299 -7.26 -10.86 1.94
N ARG A 300 -7.30 -9.87 1.03
CA ARG A 300 -6.61 -8.59 1.21
C ARG A 300 -7.27 -7.74 2.30
N ILE A 301 -8.60 -7.70 2.34
CA ILE A 301 -9.32 -7.01 3.41
C ILE A 301 -9.01 -7.61 4.78
N ALA A 302 -8.93 -8.94 4.90
CA ALA A 302 -8.58 -9.57 6.18
C ALA A 302 -7.25 -9.05 6.73
N ALA A 303 -6.24 -8.83 5.86
CA ALA A 303 -4.98 -8.21 6.25
C ALA A 303 -5.13 -6.73 6.67
N LEU A 304 -6.06 -5.99 6.09
CA LEU A 304 -6.38 -4.61 6.50
C LEU A 304 -6.99 -4.56 7.90
N ILE A 305 -7.86 -5.52 8.23
CA ILE A 305 -8.43 -5.64 9.58
C ILE A 305 -7.31 -5.87 10.59
N SER A 306 -6.35 -6.74 10.29
CA SER A 306 -5.17 -6.93 11.15
C SER A 306 -4.35 -5.65 11.31
N LEU A 307 -4.23 -4.83 10.27
CA LEU A 307 -3.51 -3.55 10.32
C LEU A 307 -4.24 -2.49 11.16
N LEU A 308 -5.57 -2.42 11.06
CA LEU A 308 -6.38 -1.60 11.95
C LEU A 308 -6.21 -2.10 13.40
N GLN A 309 -6.40 -3.40 13.65
CA GLN A 309 -6.28 -4.03 14.97
C GLN A 309 -4.92 -3.81 15.65
N HIS A 310 -3.80 -3.93 14.93
CA HIS A 310 -2.47 -3.66 15.49
C HIS A 310 -2.31 -2.19 15.89
N GLY A 311 -2.97 -1.27 15.19
CA GLY A 311 -3.04 0.13 15.61
C GLY A 311 -3.63 0.31 17.01
N PHE A 312 -4.46 -0.63 17.49
CA PHE A 312 -5.31 -0.52 18.68
C PHE A 312 -4.82 -1.25 19.95
N GLU A 313 -3.58 -1.76 20.01
CA GLU A 313 -3.08 -2.58 21.14
C GLU A 313 -3.17 -1.94 22.56
N ASN A 314 -3.72 -0.73 22.73
CA ASN A 314 -3.86 -0.04 24.02
C ASN A 314 -5.24 0.57 24.32
N ASN A 315 -6.34 0.22 23.62
CA ASN A 315 -7.68 0.76 23.93
C ASN A 315 -8.72 -0.35 24.13
N GLU A 316 -9.31 -0.41 25.34
CA GLU A 316 -10.33 -1.39 25.75
C GLU A 316 -11.74 -1.10 25.17
N ASP A 317 -11.97 0.09 24.60
CA ASP A 317 -13.31 0.57 24.21
C ASP A 317 -13.75 0.22 22.78
N LEU A 318 -13.18 -0.82 22.18
CA LEU A 318 -13.41 -1.14 20.77
C LEU A 318 -13.90 -2.57 20.64
N ILE A 319 -14.94 -2.75 19.80
CA ILE A 319 -15.76 -3.96 19.60
C ILE A 319 -14.88 -5.21 19.49
N ALA A 320 -14.46 -5.69 20.66
CA ALA A 320 -14.13 -7.05 20.95
C ALA A 320 -15.46 -7.80 20.81
N VAL A 321 -15.42 -8.91 20.08
CA VAL A 321 -16.31 -10.08 20.17
C VAL A 321 -16.72 -10.64 18.80
N ASN A 322 -16.82 -9.85 17.70
CA ASN A 322 -17.23 -10.44 16.40
C ASN A 322 -16.22 -10.37 15.24
N ALA A 323 -15.24 -9.46 15.26
CA ALA A 323 -14.23 -9.39 14.20
C ALA A 323 -13.22 -10.55 14.26
N PHE A 324 -12.90 -11.06 15.45
CA PHE A 324 -11.97 -12.19 15.64
C PHE A 324 -12.50 -13.49 15.01
N GLY A 325 -13.80 -13.78 15.15
CA GLY A 325 -14.41 -14.98 14.57
C GLY A 325 -14.41 -14.97 13.04
N ILE A 326 -14.69 -13.83 12.42
CA ILE A 326 -14.72 -13.68 10.96
C ILE A 326 -13.29 -13.72 10.38
N VAL A 327 -12.32 -13.04 11.00
CA VAL A 327 -10.91 -13.05 10.56
C VAL A 327 -10.30 -14.43 10.72
N LEU A 328 -10.58 -15.15 11.82
CA LEU A 328 -10.12 -16.53 12.00
C LEU A 328 -10.77 -17.48 10.99
N ASN A 329 -12.07 -17.33 10.70
CA ASN A 329 -12.76 -18.15 9.68
C ASN A 329 -12.18 -17.92 8.27
N LEU A 330 -11.89 -16.67 7.90
CA LEU A 330 -11.27 -16.32 6.62
C LEU A 330 -9.82 -16.86 6.51
N ASP A 331 -9.05 -16.83 7.60
CA ASP A 331 -7.70 -17.41 7.64
C ASP A 331 -7.73 -18.96 7.59
N THR A 332 -8.74 -19.60 8.19
CA THR A 332 -8.95 -21.05 8.06
C THR A 332 -9.41 -21.46 6.66
N GLU A 333 -10.31 -20.72 6.00
CA GLU A 333 -10.68 -20.99 4.60
C GLU A 333 -9.54 -20.70 3.62
N ALA A 334 -8.72 -19.67 3.90
CA ALA A 334 -7.49 -19.42 3.16
C ALA A 334 -6.47 -20.56 3.32
N LYS A 335 -6.36 -21.15 4.51
CA LYS A 335 -5.55 -22.35 4.77
C LYS A 335 -6.10 -23.59 4.07
N HIS A 336 -7.43 -23.80 4.08
CA HIS A 336 -8.05 -24.91 3.35
C HIS A 336 -7.87 -24.79 1.82
N SER A 337 -7.94 -23.59 1.26
CA SER A 337 -7.70 -23.37 -0.18
C SER A 337 -6.22 -23.50 -0.59
N LEU A 338 -5.27 -23.25 0.32
CA LEU A 338 -3.84 -23.56 0.12
C LEU A 338 -3.55 -25.07 0.23
N ILE A 339 -4.23 -25.79 1.12
CA ILE A 339 -4.06 -27.26 1.25
C ILE A 339 -4.65 -28.01 0.04
N VAL A 340 -5.72 -27.50 -0.57
CA VAL A 340 -6.34 -28.11 -1.75
C VAL A 340 -5.53 -27.83 -3.04
N THR A 341 -4.80 -26.71 -3.12
CA THR A 341 -3.94 -26.41 -4.28
C THR A 341 -2.58 -27.10 -4.27
N ASP A 342 -2.07 -27.51 -3.10
CA ASP A 342 -0.86 -28.37 -3.01
C ASP A 342 -1.17 -29.87 -3.16
N SER A 343 -2.43 -30.29 -3.03
CA SER A 343 -2.81 -31.71 -3.13
C SER A 343 -3.09 -32.20 -4.56
N THR A 344 -3.00 -31.35 -5.59
CA THR A 344 -3.21 -31.72 -7.01
C THR A 344 -1.97 -31.61 -7.90
N ARG A 345 -0.79 -31.35 -7.32
CA ARG A 345 0.48 -31.52 -8.05
C ARG A 345 1.36 -32.54 -7.35
N MET A 346 1.59 -33.63 -8.07
CA MET A 346 2.50 -34.74 -7.80
C MET A 346 1.90 -35.84 -6.91
N ILE A 347 1.54 -36.98 -7.50
CA ILE A 347 2.18 -38.28 -7.26
C ILE A 347 1.75 -39.21 -8.42
N ASP A 348 2.69 -39.41 -9.32
CA ASP A 348 2.76 -40.49 -10.30
C ASP A 348 3.09 -41.80 -9.55
N PRO A 349 2.28 -42.88 -9.63
CA PRO A 349 2.39 -44.00 -8.70
C PRO A 349 3.38 -45.06 -9.20
N HIS A 350 4.62 -44.71 -9.56
CA HIS A 350 5.65 -45.71 -9.87
C HIS A 350 7.09 -45.25 -9.56
N ARG A 351 7.50 -45.25 -8.28
CA ARG A 351 8.86 -45.65 -7.91
C ARG A 351 9.03 -45.92 -6.40
N LYS A 352 9.19 -47.20 -6.05
CA LYS A 352 9.75 -47.66 -4.78
C LYS A 352 11.26 -47.38 -4.75
N SER A 353 11.79 -46.89 -3.62
CA SER A 353 12.79 -47.57 -2.76
C SER A 353 13.69 -46.59 -2.00
N SER A 354 13.91 -46.88 -0.70
CA SER A 354 15.07 -46.52 0.16
C SER A 354 15.32 -45.02 0.41
N VAL A 355 15.43 -44.51 1.65
CA VAL A 355 16.29 -44.93 2.77
C VAL A 355 15.72 -44.41 4.10
N MET A 356 15.98 -45.21 5.13
CA MET A 356 15.58 -45.12 6.54
C MET A 356 16.34 -44.04 7.35
N ASN A 357 15.65 -43.48 8.34
CA ASN A 357 16.09 -43.02 9.68
C ASN A 357 17.43 -42.29 9.87
N THR A 358 17.35 -41.08 10.45
CA THR A 358 18.06 -40.73 11.69
C THR A 358 17.35 -39.59 12.43
N ILE A 359 17.07 -39.84 13.70
CA ILE A 359 16.64 -38.90 14.74
C ILE A 359 17.91 -38.29 15.34
N ASP A 360 17.96 -36.97 15.57
CA ASP A 360 18.36 -36.46 16.89
C ASP A 360 18.12 -34.95 17.09
N SER A 361 17.82 -34.66 18.35
CA SER A 361 17.24 -33.49 19.00
C SER A 361 18.20 -32.32 19.30
N SER A 362 17.68 -31.09 19.38
CA SER A 362 17.94 -30.15 20.49
C SER A 362 17.17 -28.80 20.37
N SER A 363 16.24 -28.60 21.33
CA SER A 363 15.86 -27.34 22.07
C SER A 363 15.88 -25.98 21.35
N GLY A 364 14.87 -25.08 21.35
CA GLY A 364 13.62 -24.80 22.07
C GLY A 364 13.26 -23.29 21.82
N PRO A 365 12.29 -22.62 22.48
CA PRO A 365 11.08 -23.06 23.18
C PRO A 365 9.78 -22.52 22.54
N TYR A 366 8.71 -23.32 22.59
CA TYR A 366 7.32 -22.87 22.40
C TYR A 366 6.76 -22.40 23.76
N LEU A 367 6.14 -21.23 23.82
CA LEU A 367 5.28 -20.82 24.94
C LEU A 367 3.84 -21.34 24.71
N PRO A 368 3.13 -21.78 25.77
CA PRO A 368 1.95 -22.62 25.65
C PRO A 368 0.65 -21.82 25.47
N LEU A 369 -0.23 -22.35 24.61
CA LEU A 369 -1.64 -21.99 24.54
C LEU A 369 -2.36 -22.45 25.82
N SER A 370 -2.61 -21.53 26.75
CA SER A 370 -3.52 -21.77 27.87
C SER A 370 -4.97 -21.56 27.42
N PHE A 371 -5.75 -22.63 27.59
CA PHE A 371 -7.19 -22.75 27.47
C PHE A 371 -7.96 -21.59 28.13
N ILE A 372 -8.92 -21.00 27.41
CA ILE A 372 -10.08 -20.33 28.03
C ILE A 372 -11.31 -21.15 27.65
N SER A 373 -11.87 -21.82 28.66
CA SER A 373 -13.13 -22.54 28.58
C SER A 373 -14.28 -21.54 28.51
N ILE A 374 -15.10 -21.62 27.47
CA ILE A 374 -16.36 -20.89 27.39
C ILE A 374 -17.40 -21.68 28.19
N THR A 375 -17.73 -21.20 29.39
CA THR A 375 -18.93 -21.65 30.10
C THR A 375 -20.11 -20.84 29.58
N THR A 376 -21.01 -21.50 28.87
CA THR A 376 -22.32 -20.97 28.51
C THR A 376 -23.20 -20.89 29.76
N ALA A 377 -23.77 -19.71 30.02
CA ALA A 377 -24.90 -19.57 30.94
C ALA A 377 -25.94 -18.64 30.29
N THR A 378 -27.13 -19.20 30.18
CA THR A 378 -28.42 -18.59 29.81
C THR A 378 -28.84 -17.45 30.71
#